data_AF-A0A9E1PSY4-F1
#
_entry.id   AF-A0A9E1PSY4-F1
#
_cell.length_a   1.000
_cell.length_b   1.000
_cell.length_c   1.000
_cell.angle_alpha   90.00
_cell.angle_beta   90.00
_cell.angle_gamma   90.00
#
_symmetry.space_group_name_H-M   'P 1'
#
loop_
_entity.id
_entity.type
_entity.pdbx_description
1 polymer ?
#
loop_
_entity_poly.entity_id
_entity_poly.type
_entity_poly.pdbx_seq_one_letter_code
_entity_poly.pdbx_strand_id
1 'polypeptide(L)' 'NQINNVLAFPGIFRGAFDAQATDITENMKLAAARAIAESVSDEDLTAQFVVPSVFDKEVPFAVAKAVAEAARADGVCRS' A
#
# COMPACT_ATOMS: atom_id res chain seq x y z
N ASN A 1 -10.15 14.34 -4.65
CA ASN A 1 -10.17 13.31 -3.58
C ASN A 1 -11.17 12.19 -3.89
N GLN A 2 -10.72 11.10 -4.51
CA GLN A 2 -11.55 9.90 -4.70
C GLN A 2 -11.02 8.79 -3.79
N ILE A 3 -11.72 8.52 -2.69
CA ILE A 3 -11.35 7.45 -1.77
C ILE A 3 -11.94 6.15 -2.32
N ASN A 4 -11.08 5.23 -2.76
CA ASN A 4 -11.50 3.96 -3.33
C ASN A 4 -10.52 2.84 -2.97
N ASN A 5 -11.05 1.66 -2.65
CA ASN A 5 -10.25 0.50 -2.30
C ASN A 5 -9.39 -0.03 -3.47
N VAL A 6 -9.63 0.40 -4.70
CA VAL A 6 -8.74 0.17 -5.86
C VAL A 6 -7.31 0.62 -5.58
N LEU A 7 -7.11 1.65 -4.75
CA LEU A 7 -5.78 2.10 -4.32
C LEU A 7 -5.07 1.11 -3.39
N ALA A 8 -5.82 0.26 -2.70
CA ALA A 8 -5.31 -0.61 -1.64
C ALA A 8 -5.26 -2.08 -2.05
N PHE A 9 -6.38 -2.66 -2.53
CA PHE A 9 -6.49 -4.11 -2.73
C PHE A 9 -5.42 -4.70 -3.65
N PRO A 10 -5.15 -4.15 -4.86
CA PRO A 10 -4.16 -4.74 -5.76
C PRO A 10 -2.77 -4.80 -5.13
N GLY A 11 -2.35 -3.72 -4.46
CA GLY A 11 -1.05 -3.64 -3.80
C GLY A 11 -0.95 -4.53 -2.57
N ILE A 12 -1.97 -4.55 -1.69
CA ILE A 12 -1.98 -5.38 -0.48
C ILE A 12 -1.84 -6.86 -0.84
N PHE A 13 -2.65 -7.35 -1.78
CA PHE A 13 -2.59 -8.76 -2.17
C PHE A 13 -1.28 -9.08 -2.89
N ARG A 14 -0.82 -8.20 -3.79
CA ARG A 14 0.46 -8.42 -4.48
C ARG A 14 1.62 -8.50 -3.50
N GLY A 15 1.72 -7.58 -2.55
CA GLY A 15 2.77 -7.57 -1.53
C GLY A 15 2.73 -8.79 -0.62
N ALA A 16 1.54 -9.19 -0.19
CA ALA A 16 1.35 -10.42 0.59
C ALA A 16 1.78 -11.67 -0.19
N PHE A 17 1.43 -11.78 -1.48
CA PHE A 17 1.86 -12.89 -2.32
C PHE A 17 3.36 -12.89 -2.59
N ASP A 18 3.95 -11.73 -2.91
CA ASP A 18 5.39 -11.60 -3.17
C ASP A 18 6.24 -11.94 -1.93
N ALA A 19 5.71 -11.66 -0.73
CA ALA A 19 6.34 -12.03 0.54
C ALA A 19 5.98 -13.44 1.02
N GLN A 20 5.11 -14.17 0.32
CA GLN A 20 4.55 -15.45 0.77
C GLN A 20 3.94 -15.37 2.18
N ALA A 21 3.27 -14.26 2.48
CA ALA A 21 2.62 -14.03 3.77
C ALA A 21 1.51 -15.08 4.00
N THR A 22 1.35 -15.51 5.25
CA THR A 22 0.30 -16.44 5.68
C THR A 22 -0.92 -15.72 6.25
N ASP A 23 -0.79 -14.44 6.60
CA ASP A 23 -1.86 -13.59 7.14
C ASP A 23 -1.70 -12.14 6.66
N ILE A 24 -2.78 -11.34 6.77
CA ILE A 24 -2.79 -9.89 6.53
C ILE A 24 -2.89 -9.17 7.88
N THR A 25 -1.75 -8.71 8.38
CA THR A 25 -1.66 -8.08 9.70
C THR A 25 -2.15 -6.61 9.70
N GLU A 26 -2.40 -6.05 10.89
CA GLU A 26 -2.68 -4.62 11.03
C GLU A 26 -1.48 -3.75 10.59
N ASN A 27 -0.24 -4.21 10.82
CA ASN A 27 0.96 -3.49 10.38
C ASN A 27 1.05 -3.46 8.85
N MET A 28 0.65 -4.53 8.15
CA MET A 28 0.55 -4.53 6.68
C MET A 28 -0.49 -3.52 6.18
N LYS A 29 -1.64 -3.41 6.86
CA LYS A 29 -2.67 -2.40 6.52
C LYS A 29 -2.17 -0.97 6.74
N LEU A 30 -1.47 -0.73 7.86
CA LEU A 30 -0.85 0.56 8.15
C LEU A 30 0.25 0.91 7.13
N ALA A 31 1.07 -0.07 6.74
CA ALA A 31 2.10 0.12 5.71
C ALA A 31 1.47 0.47 4.36
N ALA A 32 0.39 -0.20 3.96
CA ALA A 32 -0.36 0.14 2.76
C ALA A 32 -0.93 1.57 2.83
N ALA A 33 -1.56 1.95 3.95
CA ALA A 33 -2.12 3.29 4.13
C ALA A 33 -1.05 4.38 4.03
N ARG A 34 0.14 4.16 4.64
CA ARG A 34 1.29 5.07 4.53
C ARG A 34 1.78 5.18 3.10
N ALA A 35 1.96 4.07 2.40
CA ALA A 35 2.40 4.08 1.00
C ALA A 35 1.42 4.83 0.08
N ILE A 36 0.11 4.72 0.29
CA ILE A 36 -0.90 5.48 -0.46
C ILE A 36 -0.78 6.98 -0.16
N ALA A 37 -0.59 7.35 1.10
CA ALA A 37 -0.44 8.75 1.51
C ALA A 37 0.84 9.38 0.94
N GLU A 38 1.96 8.67 1.02
CA GLU A 38 3.28 9.09 0.50
C GLU A 38 3.32 9.13 -1.04
N SER A 39 2.32 8.58 -1.73
CA SER A 39 2.19 8.71 -3.18
C SER A 39 1.70 10.09 -3.63
N VAL A 40 1.31 10.96 -2.69
CA VAL A 40 1.04 12.38 -2.94
C VAL A 40 2.22 13.16 -2.36
N SER A 41 2.94 13.89 -3.22
CA SER A 41 4.06 14.72 -2.76
C SER A 41 3.55 15.89 -1.90
N ASP A 42 4.40 16.40 -1.00
CA ASP A 42 4.07 17.59 -0.21
C ASP A 42 3.81 18.82 -1.10
N GLU A 43 4.42 18.86 -2.29
CA GLU A 43 4.26 19.95 -3.28
C GLU A 43 2.91 19.87 -4.00
N ASP A 44 2.42 18.65 -4.26
CA ASP A 44 1.14 18.40 -4.93
C ASP A 44 -0.04 18.38 -3.95
N LEU A 45 0.23 18.36 -2.64
CA LEU A 45 -0.77 18.27 -1.60
C LEU A 45 -1.64 19.52 -1.57
N THR A 46 -2.91 19.36 -1.94
CA THR A 46 -3.91 20.43 -1.91
C THR A 46 -5.21 19.93 -1.30
N ALA A 47 -6.11 20.84 -0.92
CA ALA A 47 -7.44 20.46 -0.42
C ALA A 47 -8.23 19.57 -1.40
N GLN A 48 -7.92 19.65 -2.71
CA GLN A 48 -8.57 18.87 -3.76
C GLN A 48 -7.80 17.58 -4.14
N PHE A 49 -6.56 17.43 -3.68
CA PHE A 49 -5.64 16.34 -3.98
C PHE A 49 -4.92 15.83 -2.72
N VAL A 50 -5.67 15.19 -1.84
CA VAL A 50 -5.18 14.55 -0.59
C VAL A 50 -5.01 13.02 -0.73
N VAL A 51 -5.48 12.45 -1.84
CA VAL A 51 -5.43 11.01 -2.14
C VAL A 51 -5.06 10.88 -3.61
N PRO A 52 -4.13 9.98 -3.99
CA PRO A 52 -3.68 9.86 -5.37
C PRO A 52 -4.80 9.40 -6.30
N SER A 53 -4.57 9.55 -7.61
CA SER A 53 -5.50 9.07 -8.62
C SER A 53 -5.64 7.55 -8.58
N VAL A 54 -6.85 7.02 -8.74
CA VAL A 54 -7.10 5.57 -8.88
C VAL A 54 -6.50 4.97 -10.15
N PHE A 55 -6.06 5.81 -11.08
CA PHE A 55 -5.40 5.41 -12.32
C PHE A 55 -3.87 5.55 -12.27
N ASP A 56 -3.33 5.99 -11.14
CA ASP A 56 -1.90 6.00 -10.93
C ASP A 56 -1.39 4.56 -10.85
N LYS A 57 -0.55 4.18 -11.81
CA LYS A 57 -0.04 2.82 -11.96
C LYS A 57 1.09 2.51 -10.98
N GLU A 58 1.72 3.53 -10.40
CA GLU A 58 2.83 3.36 -9.46
C GLU A 58 2.31 3.03 -8.05
N VAL A 59 1.13 3.54 -7.67
CA VAL A 59 0.53 3.32 -6.35
C VAL A 59 0.43 1.83 -5.98
N PRO A 60 -0.11 0.93 -6.83
CA PRO A 60 -0.15 -0.49 -6.51
C PRO A 60 1.23 -1.11 -6.24
N PHE A 61 2.28 -0.68 -6.95
CA PHE A 61 3.64 -1.21 -6.75
C PHE A 61 4.27 -0.68 -5.46
N ALA A 62 4.07 0.60 -5.15
CA ALA A 62 4.51 1.20 -3.89
C ALA A 62 3.85 0.50 -2.69
N VAL A 63 2.53 0.30 -2.74
CA VAL A 63 1.77 -0.42 -1.72
C VAL A 63 2.26 -1.86 -1.59
N ALA A 64 2.46 -2.58 -2.71
CA ALA A 64 2.95 -3.96 -2.68
C ALA A 64 4.32 -4.08 -2.00
N LYS A 65 5.25 -3.18 -2.32
CA LYS A 65 6.57 -3.13 -1.70
C LYS A 65 6.46 -2.94 -0.18
N ALA A 66 5.73 -1.91 0.26
CA ALA A 66 5.56 -1.61 1.68
C ALA A 66 4.90 -2.76 2.45
N VAL A 67 3.89 -3.40 1.87
CA VAL A 67 3.20 -4.55 2.47
C VAL A 67 4.12 -5.76 2.56
N ALA A 68 4.92 -6.03 1.53
CA ALA A 68 5.87 -7.14 1.55
C ALA A 68 6.99 -6.94 2.60
N GLU A 69 7.45 -5.70 2.80
CA GLU A 69 8.39 -5.36 3.87
C GLU A 69 7.76 -5.55 5.26
N ALA A 70 6.53 -5.08 5.45
CA ALA A 70 5.78 -5.26 6.69
C ALA A 70 5.55 -6.75 7.02
N ALA A 71 5.15 -7.56 6.03
CA ALA A 71 4.94 -9.00 6.21
C ALA A 71 6.22 -9.73 6.70
N ARG A 72 7.38 -9.34 6.16
CA ARG A 72 8.68 -9.88 6.58
C ARG A 72 9.03 -9.44 8.00
N ALA A 73 8.80 -8.16 8.33
CA ALA A 73 9.06 -7.62 9.66
C ALA A 73 8.17 -8.26 10.74
N ASP A 74 6.91 -8.55 10.39
CA ASP A 74 5.96 -9.22 11.29
C ASP A 74 6.22 -10.73 11.45
N GLY A 75 7.11 -11.31 10.63
CA GLY A 75 7.42 -12.74 10.68
C GLY A 75 6.28 -13.64 10.19
N VAL A 76 5.38 -13.12 9.36
CA VAL A 76 4.24 -13.89 8.79
C VAL A 76 4.56 -14.51 7.43
N CYS A 77 5.81 -14.43 6.96
CA CYS A 77 6.27 -15.07 5.72
C CYS A 77 6.52 -16.57 5.92
N ARG A 78 6.23 -17.38 4.90
CA ARG A 78 6.65 -18.79 4.89
C ARG A 78 8.19 -18.88 4.80
N SER A 79 8.73 -19.86 5.52
CA SER A 79 10.16 -20.24 5.54
C SER A 79 10.61 -20.92 4.27
#